data_AF-A0A3B8WTW9-F1
#
_entry.id   AF-A0A3B8WTW9-F1
#
_cell.length_a   1.000
_cell.length_b   1.000
_cell.length_c   1.000
_cell.angle_alpha   90.00
_cell.angle_beta   90.00
_cell.angle_gamma   90.00
#
_symmetry.space_group_name_H-M   'P 1'
#
loop_
_entity.id
_entity.type
_entity.pdbx_description
1 polymer ?
#
loop_
_entity_poly.entity_id
_entity_poly.type
_entity_poly.pdbx_seq_one_letter_code
_entity_poly.pdbx_strand_id
1 'polypeptide(L)'
;MLSSVFQVLGGLALFLLAMEMMTNGLKNAAGHHLRHMLGHWTRTPLRALFAGFVITGIVQHSGAVTVATIGFVNAGLMTLAQSLGVV
;
A
#
# COMPACT_ATOMS: atom_id res chain seq x y z
N MET A 1 -1.73 24.22 -23.64
CA MET A 1 -2.27 22.85 -23.78
C MET A 1 -1.17 21.81 -23.92
N LEU A 2 -0.20 21.98 -24.82
CA LEU A 2 0.93 21.04 -24.96
C LEU A 2 1.75 20.89 -23.66
N SER A 3 2.01 21.99 -22.96
CA SER A 3 2.71 22.02 -21.66
C SER A 3 2.02 21.20 -20.57
N SER A 4 0.69 21.25 -20.50
CA SER A 4 -0.11 20.50 -19.52
C SER A 4 -0.01 18.99 -19.77
N VAL A 5 0.01 18.57 -21.03
CA VAL A 5 0.18 17.15 -21.40
C VAL A 5 1.56 16.63 -20.97
N PHE A 6 2.62 17.41 -21.19
CA PHE A 6 3.96 17.06 -20.72
C PHE A 6 4.07 17.00 -19.19
N GLN A 7 3.40 17.90 -18.47
CA GLN A 7 3.36 17.87 -17.00
C GLN A 7 2.68 16.62 -16.45
N VAL A 8 1.54 16.23 -17.03
CA VAL A 8 0.82 15.01 -16.61
C VAL A 8 1.63 13.76 -16.92
N LEU A 9 2.25 13.68 -18.11
CA LEU A 9 3.11 12.54 -18.48
C LEU A 9 4.35 12.45 -17.58
N GLY A 10 4.99 13.58 -17.28
CA GLY A 10 6.15 13.63 -16.38
C GLY A 10 5.78 13.23 -14.95
N GLY A 11 4.66 13.74 -14.44
CA GLY A 11 4.13 13.35 -13.13
C GLY A 11 3.79 11.85 -13.05
N LEU A 12 3.17 11.30 -14.10
CA LEU A 12 2.85 9.88 -14.18
C LEU A 12 4.11 9.00 -14.24
N ALA A 13 5.12 9.41 -15.02
CA ALA A 13 6.40 8.67 -15.10
C ALA A 13 7.12 8.64 -13.74
N LEU A 14 7.19 9.77 -13.04
CA LEU A 14 7.76 9.84 -11.70
C LEU A 14 6.95 9.04 -10.68
N PHE A 15 5.63 9.05 -10.79
CA PHE A 15 4.75 8.26 -9.93
C PHE A 15 4.97 6.75 -10.10
N LEU A 16 5.05 6.27 -11.34
CA LEU A 16 5.33 4.86 -11.64
C LEU A 16 6.72 4.44 -11.14
N LEU A 17 7.73 5.30 -11.32
CA LEU A 17 9.07 5.08 -10.78
C LEU A 17 9.05 4.98 -9.25
N ALA A 18 8.33 5.87 -8.56
CA ALA A 18 8.19 5.84 -7.11
C ALA A 18 7.48 4.54 -6.64
N MET A 19 6.45 4.09 -7.34
CA MET A 19 5.75 2.83 -7.06
C MET A 19 6.65 1.59 -7.25
N GLU A 20 7.48 1.59 -8.28
CA GLU A 20 8.46 0.52 -8.51
C GLU A 20 9.54 0.50 -7.40
N MET A 21 10.08 1.67 -7.05
CA MET A 21 11.03 1.80 -5.94
C MET A 21 10.42 1.36 -4.60
N MET A 22 9.17 1.71 -4.33
CA MET A 22 8.46 1.26 -3.13
C MET A 22 8.28 -0.25 -3.12
N THR A 23 7.91 -0.85 -4.26
CA THR A 23 7.72 -2.30 -4.39
C THR A 23 9.03 -3.05 -4.17
N ASN A 24 10.14 -2.57 -4.76
CA ASN A 24 11.46 -3.17 -4.61
C ASN A 24 12.04 -2.95 -3.21
N GLY A 25 11.85 -1.75 -2.64
CA GLY A 25 12.21 -1.44 -1.26
C GLY A 25 11.45 -2.31 -0.26
N LEU A 26 10.14 -2.50 -0.47
CA LEU A 26 9.34 -3.43 0.32
C LEU A 26 9.81 -4.87 0.09
N LYS A 27 10.08 -5.33 -1.13
CA LYS A 27 10.59 -6.69 -1.38
C LYS A 27 11.92 -6.95 -0.68
N ASN A 28 12.84 -5.98 -0.73
CA ASN A 28 14.16 -6.07 -0.10
C ASN A 28 14.05 -6.00 1.43
N ALA A 29 13.18 -5.15 1.97
CA ALA A 29 12.88 -5.09 3.40
C ALA A 29 12.06 -6.32 3.86
N ALA A 30 11.22 -6.88 2.97
CA ALA A 30 10.37 -8.05 3.16
C ALA A 30 11.12 -9.38 3.03
N GLY A 31 12.35 -9.41 3.51
CA GLY A 31 13.01 -10.65 3.87
C GLY A 31 12.24 -11.42 4.97
N HIS A 32 12.88 -12.46 5.50
CA HIS A 32 12.29 -13.39 6.48
C HIS A 32 11.68 -12.68 7.70
N HIS A 33 12.25 -11.56 8.14
CA HIS A 33 11.79 -10.78 9.29
C HIS A 33 10.46 -10.06 9.07
N LEU A 34 10.25 -9.37 7.94
CA LEU A 34 8.99 -8.67 7.67
C LEU A 34 7.86 -9.67 7.44
N ARG A 35 8.15 -10.80 6.79
CA ARG A 35 7.19 -11.89 6.57
C ARG A 35 6.73 -12.53 7.89
N HIS A 36 7.67 -12.71 8.83
CA HIS A 36 7.36 -13.23 10.16
C HIS A 36 6.62 -12.20 11.03
N MET A 37 7.02 -10.93 10.98
CA MET A 37 6.38 -9.84 11.73
C MET A 37 4.95 -9.57 11.23
N LEU A 38 4.76 -9.45 9.91
CA LEU A 38 3.43 -9.32 9.30
C LEU A 38 2.58 -10.54 9.63
N GLY A 39 3.09 -11.77 9.45
CA GLY A 39 2.36 -12.99 9.79
C GLY A 39 1.97 -13.11 11.27
N HIS A 40 2.74 -12.52 12.19
CA HIS A 40 2.41 -12.49 13.62
C HIS A 40 1.34 -11.43 13.94
N TRP A 41 1.40 -10.28 13.26
CA TRP A 41 0.51 -9.14 13.49
C TRP A 41 -0.84 -9.27 12.78
N THR A 42 -0.90 -9.91 11.60
CA THR A 42 -2.15 -10.19 10.87
C THR A 42 -2.76 -11.56 11.20
N ARG A 43 -2.18 -12.33 12.13
CA ARG A 43 -2.63 -13.69 12.49
C ARG A 43 -4.06 -13.78 13.04
N THR A 44 -4.63 -12.67 13.48
CA THR A 44 -6.01 -12.62 14.01
C THR A 44 -6.74 -11.39 13.48
N PRO A 45 -8.00 -11.52 13.05
CA PRO A 45 -8.76 -10.44 12.43
C PRO A 45 -8.92 -9.21 13.34
N LEU A 46 -9.01 -9.39 14.66
CA LEU A 46 -9.05 -8.29 15.63
C LEU A 46 -7.75 -7.46 15.68
N ARG A 47 -6.58 -8.11 15.61
CA ARG A 47 -5.28 -7.39 15.58
C ARG A 47 -5.06 -6.70 14.23
N ALA A 48 -5.50 -7.31 13.14
CA ALA A 48 -5.46 -6.71 11.82
C ALA A 48 -6.37 -5.47 11.74
N LEU A 49 -7.57 -5.52 12.34
CA LEU A 49 -8.49 -4.38 12.43
C LEU A 49 -7.88 -3.22 13.22
N PHE A 50 -7.26 -3.49 14.38
CA PHE A 50 -6.67 -2.46 15.22
C PHE A 50 -5.44 -1.80 14.56
N ALA A 51 -4.60 -2.60 13.89
CA ALA A 51 -3.47 -2.08 13.12
C ALA A 51 -3.95 -1.24 11.92
N GLY A 52 -4.98 -1.70 11.20
CA GLY A 52 -5.63 -0.95 10.14
C GLY A 52 -6.22 0.37 10.63
N PHE A 53 -6.92 0.36 11.77
CA PHE A 53 -7.49 1.56 12.39
C PHE A 53 -6.42 2.59 12.79
N VAL A 54 -5.32 2.13 13.39
CA VAL A 54 -4.20 3.01 13.77
C VAL A 54 -3.51 3.59 12.54
N ILE A 55 -3.25 2.77 11.52
CA ILE A 55 -2.63 3.24 10.26
C ILE A 55 -3.55 4.21 9.53
N THR A 56 -4.85 3.93 9.41
CA THR A 56 -5.84 4.84 8.80
C THR A 56 -5.99 6.13 9.60
N GLY A 57 -5.98 6.05 10.93
CA GLY A 57 -6.02 7.21 11.82
C GLY A 57 -4.78 8.11 11.71
N ILE A 58 -3.61 7.52 11.45
CA ILE A 58 -2.36 8.27 11.23
C ILE A 58 -2.29 8.83 9.80
N VAL A 59 -2.75 8.05 8.81
CA VAL A 59 -2.59 8.40 7.40
C VAL A 59 -3.57 9.49 6.98
N GLN A 60 -4.77 9.61 7.60
CA GLN A 60 -5.82 10.65 7.44
C GLN A 60 -6.31 10.99 6.01
N HIS A 61 -5.47 10.83 4.99
CA HIS A 61 -5.71 11.02 3.58
C HIS A 61 -6.32 9.72 3.03
N SER A 62 -7.63 9.71 2.83
CA SER A 62 -8.40 8.60 2.25
C SER A 62 -7.82 8.08 0.92
N GLY A 63 -7.15 8.94 0.14
CA GLY A 63 -6.45 8.55 -1.08
C GLY A 63 -5.19 7.70 -0.87
N ALA A 64 -4.41 7.96 0.18
CA ALA A 64 -3.19 7.19 0.48
C ALA A 64 -3.51 5.79 0.99
N VAL A 65 -4.58 5.66 1.80
CA VAL A 65 -5.10 4.36 2.26
C VAL A 65 -5.58 3.53 1.08
N THR A 66 -6.33 4.14 0.15
CA THR A 66 -6.82 3.45 -1.06
C THR A 66 -5.68 2.93 -1.93
N VAL A 67 -4.65 3.74 -2.18
CA VAL A 67 -3.48 3.33 -2.98
C VAL A 67 -2.68 2.21 -2.29
N ALA A 68 -2.50 2.28 -0.97
CA ALA A 68 -1.81 1.23 -0.21
C ALA A 68 -2.57 -0.10 -0.24
N THR A 69 -3.90 -0.07 -0.05
CA THR A 69 -4.75 -1.26 -0.09
C THR A 69 -4.76 -1.93 -1.46
N ILE A 70 -4.83 -1.14 -2.54
CA ILE A 70 -4.69 -1.66 -3.92
C ILE A 70 -3.32 -2.32 -4.10
N GLY A 71 -2.25 -1.70 -3.57
CA GLY A 71 -0.90 -2.28 -3.58
C GLY A 71 -0.79 -3.62 -2.86
N PHE A 72 -1.44 -3.77 -1.70
CA PHE A 72 -1.46 -5.02 -0.94
C PHE A 72 -2.27 -6.14 -1.62
N VAL A 73 -3.37 -5.79 -2.29
CA VAL A 73 -4.13 -6.76 -3.10
C VAL A 73 -3.30 -7.24 -4.28
N ASN A 74 -2.63 -6.32 -4.98
CA ASN A 74 -1.82 -6.66 -6.16
C ASN A 74 -0.55 -7.46 -5.78
N ALA A 75 -0.03 -7.27 -4.56
CA ALA A 75 1.05 -8.07 -3.99
C ALA A 75 0.58 -9.45 -3.46
N GLY A 76 -0.71 -9.76 -3.50
CA GLY A 76 -1.29 -11.01 -2.99
C GLY A 76 -1.33 -11.12 -1.46
N LEU A 77 -1.10 -10.01 -0.76
CA LEU A 77 -1.09 -9.94 0.70
C LEU A 77 -2.50 -9.78 1.29
N MET A 78 -3.45 -9.28 0.50
CA MET A 78 -4.86 -9.12 0.87
C MET A 78 -5.77 -9.58 -0.26
N THR A 79 -6.91 -10.18 0.08
CA THR A 79 -7.97 -10.48 -0.89
C THR A 79 -8.83 -9.24 -1.15
N LEU A 80 -9.47 -9.20 -2.32
CA LEU A 80 -10.36 -8.10 -2.71
C LEU A 80 -11.54 -7.91 -1.73
N ALA A 81 -11.98 -8.99 -1.08
CA ALA A 81 -13.00 -8.94 -0.03
C ALA A 81 -12.47 -8.31 1.26
N GLN A 82 -11.19 -8.50 1.59
CA GLN A 82 -10.56 -7.89 2.76
C GLN A 82 -10.23 -6.41 2.56
N SER A 83 -9.94 -5.98 1.33
CA SER A 83 -9.72 -4.56 1.03
C SER A 83 -10.97 -3.69 1.23
N LEU A 84 -12.16 -4.25 0.96
CA LEU A 84 -13.44 -3.57 1.15
C LEU A 84 -13.76 -3.28 2.63
N GLY A 85 -13.13 -3.99 3.57
CA GLY A 85 -13.30 -3.75 5.00
C GLY A 85 -12.30 -2.76 5.61
N VAL A 86 -11.29 -2.33 4.85
CA VAL A 86 -10.21 -1.42 5.32
C VAL A 86 -10.39 0.02 4.81
N VAL A 87 -11.05 0.18 3.66
CA VAL A 87 -11.45 1.47 3.09
C VAL A 87 -12.82 1.88 3.61
#